data_AF-A0A1R1AWN2-F1
#
_entry.id   AF-A0A1R1AWN2-F1
#
_cell.length_a   1.000
_cell.length_b   1.000
_cell.length_c   1.000
_cell.angle_alpha   90.00
_cell.angle_beta   90.00
_cell.angle_gamma   90.00
#
_symmetry.space_group_name_H-M   'P 1'
#
loop_
_entity.id
_entity.type
_entity.pdbx_description
1 polymer ?
#
loop_
_entity_poly.entity_id
_entity_poly.type
_entity_poly.pdbx_seq_one_letter_code
_entity_poly.pdbx_strand_id
1 'polypeptide(L)'
;MLDLHHIMLDTIPIFQVLSPQEKEELFASFERLSFHMGDTIIEAGESGESFHLILAGKVRMIGKDEDGKELNFGLMEAGSHFGQEALLNEQFQEHTLRASTKLELLRLSRTMFMQMIDAHPELRVYLLEQLADDAMRKFL
;
A
#
# COMPACT_ATOMS: atom_id res chain seq x y z
N MET A 1 2.35 -23.17 13.74
CA MET A 1 2.61 -21.89 14.44
C MET A 1 2.24 -20.83 13.42
N LEU A 2 1.09 -20.15 13.61
CA LEU A 2 0.66 -19.12 12.66
C LEU A 2 1.72 -18.02 12.64
N ASP A 3 2.32 -17.81 11.47
CA ASP A 3 3.33 -16.79 11.26
C ASP A 3 2.69 -15.41 11.52
N LEU A 4 3.42 -14.48 12.14
CA LEU A 4 2.90 -13.15 12.53
C LEU A 4 2.31 -12.40 11.31
N HIS A 5 2.81 -12.73 10.13
CA HIS A 5 2.38 -12.18 8.85
C HIS A 5 1.03 -12.71 8.38
N HIS A 6 0.68 -13.95 8.72
CA HIS A 6 -0.63 -14.53 8.41
C HIS A 6 -1.73 -13.81 9.20
N ILE A 7 -1.41 -13.43 10.45
CA ILE A 7 -2.30 -12.64 11.31
C ILE A 7 -2.52 -11.24 10.73
N MET A 8 -1.51 -10.64 10.10
CA MET A 8 -1.64 -9.31 9.48
C MET A 8 -2.63 -9.31 8.31
N LEU A 9 -2.60 -10.33 7.44
CA LEU A 9 -3.61 -10.46 6.37
C LEU A 9 -5.03 -10.55 6.94
N ASP A 10 -5.19 -11.26 8.06
CA ASP A 10 -6.47 -11.35 8.77
C ASP A 10 -6.89 -10.06 9.49
N THR A 11 -6.01 -9.06 9.61
CA THR A 11 -6.38 -7.75 10.18
C THR A 11 -6.74 -6.72 9.13
N ILE A 12 -6.43 -6.98 7.87
CA ILE A 12 -6.66 -6.03 6.79
C ILE A 12 -8.04 -6.33 6.19
N PRO A 13 -9.00 -5.38 6.25
CA PRO A 13 -10.37 -5.65 5.84
C PRO A 13 -10.48 -6.12 4.40
N ILE A 14 -9.60 -5.63 3.50
CA ILE A 14 -9.59 -6.05 2.11
C ILE A 14 -9.39 -7.56 1.94
N PHE A 15 -8.58 -8.20 2.77
CA PHE A 15 -8.28 -9.63 2.59
C PHE A 15 -9.27 -10.55 3.31
N GLN A 16 -10.29 -10.02 3.99
CA GLN A 16 -11.28 -10.84 4.70
C GLN A 16 -12.19 -11.64 3.77
N VAL A 17 -12.38 -11.19 2.53
CA VAL A 17 -13.22 -11.88 1.55
C VAL A 17 -12.56 -13.14 0.98
N LEU A 18 -11.24 -13.26 1.13
CA LEU A 18 -10.45 -14.38 0.62
C LEU A 18 -10.59 -15.60 1.54
N SER A 19 -10.74 -16.77 0.94
CA SER A 19 -10.66 -18.05 1.65
C SER A 19 -9.25 -18.26 2.25
N PRO A 20 -9.10 -19.15 3.25
CA PRO A 20 -7.79 -19.45 3.81
C PRO A 20 -6.75 -19.90 2.76
N GLN A 21 -7.19 -20.65 1.75
CA GLN A 21 -6.31 -21.11 0.67
C GLN A 21 -5.88 -19.93 -0.23
N GLU A 22 -6.81 -19.06 -0.63
CA GLU A 22 -6.49 -17.86 -1.43
C GLU A 22 -5.55 -16.91 -0.66
N LYS A 23 -5.70 -16.81 0.67
CA LYS A 23 -4.78 -16.05 1.51
C LYS A 23 -3.38 -16.65 1.50
N GLU A 24 -3.24 -17.97 1.59
CA GLU A 24 -1.93 -18.64 1.50
C GLU A 24 -1.27 -18.41 0.14
N GLU A 25 -2.02 -18.55 -0.96
CA GLU A 25 -1.55 -18.32 -2.32
C GLU A 25 -1.14 -16.86 -2.55
N LEU A 26 -1.96 -15.91 -2.07
CA LEU A 26 -1.65 -14.50 -2.11
C LEU A 26 -0.41 -14.18 -1.26
N PHE A 27 -0.33 -14.73 -0.06
CA PHE A 27 0.82 -14.57 0.83
C PHE A 27 2.13 -15.04 0.16
N ALA A 28 2.09 -16.19 -0.51
CA ALA A 28 3.23 -16.72 -1.26
C ALA A 28 3.63 -15.86 -2.46
N SER A 29 2.71 -15.02 -2.96
CA SER A 29 2.95 -14.11 -4.09
C SER A 29 3.59 -12.78 -3.67
N PHE A 30 3.66 -12.49 -2.37
CA PHE A 30 4.29 -11.27 -1.86
C PHE A 30 5.82 -11.40 -1.79
N GLU A 31 6.51 -10.35 -2.21
CA GLU A 31 7.93 -10.12 -1.93
C GLU A 31 8.08 -9.34 -0.62
N ARG A 32 8.98 -9.78 0.27
CA ARG A 32 9.28 -9.02 1.49
C ARG A 32 10.38 -8.00 1.22
N LEU A 33 10.12 -6.74 1.55
CA LEU A 33 11.08 -5.65 1.45
C LEU A 33 11.41 -5.07 2.82
N SER A 34 12.60 -4.49 2.94
CA SER A 34 13.05 -3.82 4.17
C SER A 34 13.80 -2.54 3.84
N PHE A 35 13.54 -1.50 4.62
CA PHE A 35 14.10 -0.17 4.43
C PHE A 35 14.59 0.41 5.76
N HIS A 36 15.62 1.24 5.70
CA HIS A 36 16.10 2.04 6.82
C HIS A 36 15.29 3.35 6.91
N MET A 37 15.36 4.01 8.06
CA MET A 37 14.80 5.34 8.22
C MET A 37 15.44 6.29 7.20
N GLY A 38 14.60 7.03 6.47
CA GLY A 38 15.02 7.99 5.47
C GLY A 38 15.03 7.46 4.04
N ASP A 39 15.01 6.14 3.84
CA ASP A 39 14.97 5.55 2.50
C ASP A 39 13.66 5.91 1.79
N THR A 40 13.75 6.32 0.52
CA THR A 40 12.57 6.49 -0.34
C THR A 40 12.09 5.11 -0.81
N ILE A 41 10.79 4.84 -0.65
CA ILE A 41 10.13 3.64 -1.18
C ILE A 41 9.56 3.92 -2.57
N ILE A 42 8.95 5.09 -2.76
CA ILE A 42 8.32 5.53 -4.01
C ILE A 42 8.60 7.03 -4.18
N GLU A 43 9.02 7.45 -5.38
CA GLU A 43 9.14 8.87 -5.71
C GLU A 43 7.84 9.40 -6.36
N ALA A 44 7.52 10.67 -6.09
CA ALA A 44 6.36 11.29 -6.74
C ALA A 44 6.59 11.40 -8.26
N GLY A 45 5.54 11.13 -9.03
CA GLY A 45 5.59 11.11 -10.50
C GLY A 45 6.01 9.77 -11.11
N GLU A 46 6.38 8.76 -10.31
CA GLU A 46 6.63 7.41 -10.82
C GLU A 46 5.31 6.72 -11.19
N SER A 47 5.33 5.87 -12.22
CA SER A 47 4.22 4.95 -12.47
C SER A 47 4.21 3.92 -11.34
N GLY A 48 3.11 3.83 -10.60
CA GLY A 48 3.00 2.83 -9.54
C GLY A 48 2.88 1.43 -10.14
N GLU A 49 3.89 0.60 -9.88
CA GLU A 49 3.99 -0.76 -10.42
C GLU A 49 3.69 -1.85 -9.38
N SER A 50 3.40 -1.48 -8.14
CA SER A 50 3.25 -2.46 -7.05
C SER A 50 2.38 -1.96 -5.91
N PHE A 51 1.63 -2.89 -5.33
CA PHE A 51 0.87 -2.69 -4.10
C PHE A 51 1.76 -3.07 -2.91
N HIS A 52 1.67 -2.32 -1.82
CA HIS A 52 2.49 -2.54 -0.64
C HIS A 52 1.64 -2.59 0.62
N LEU A 53 1.98 -3.52 1.51
CA LEU A 53 1.42 -3.63 2.84
C LEU A 53 2.51 -3.42 3.88
N ILE A 54 2.26 -2.56 4.87
CA ILE A 54 3.20 -2.30 5.96
C ILE A 54 3.07 -3.39 7.03
N LEU A 55 4.14 -4.17 7.21
CA LEU A 55 4.23 -5.16 8.29
C LEU A 55 4.74 -4.56 9.59
N ALA A 56 5.70 -3.65 9.50
CA ALA A 56 6.28 -3.00 10.67
C ALA A 56 6.90 -1.66 10.29
N GLY A 57 6.86 -0.72 11.22
CA GLY A 57 7.42 0.62 11.02
C GLY A 57 6.39 1.61 10.47
N LYS A 58 6.90 2.73 9.95
CA LYS A 58 6.08 3.87 9.51
C LYS A 58 6.57 4.48 8.21
N VAL A 59 5.64 4.89 7.36
CA VAL A 59 5.87 5.56 6.07
C VAL A 59 5.27 6.95 6.13
N ARG A 60 6.03 7.99 5.78
CA ARG A 60 5.50 9.35 5.62
C ARG A 60 5.19 9.65 4.15
N MET A 61 4.10 10.36 3.92
CA MET A 61 3.74 10.90 2.62
C MET A 61 4.27 12.32 2.49
N ILE A 62 5.06 12.58 1.46
CA ILE A 62 5.75 13.85 1.27
C ILE A 62 5.32 14.44 -0.07
N GLY A 63 4.77 15.65 -0.02
CA GLY A 63 4.56 16.51 -1.19
C GLY A 63 5.52 17.70 -1.18
N LYS A 64 5.38 18.59 -2.16
CA LYS A 64 6.15 19.84 -2.24
C LYS A 64 5.21 21.02 -2.42
N ASP A 65 5.50 22.16 -1.79
CA ASP A 65 4.83 23.43 -2.08
C ASP A 65 5.39 24.10 -3.36
N GLU A 66 4.86 25.28 -3.69
CA GLU A 66 5.28 26.06 -4.87
C GLU A 66 6.77 26.44 -4.85
N ASP A 67 7.36 26.57 -3.66
CA ASP A 67 8.78 26.87 -3.44
C ASP A 67 9.66 25.60 -3.41
N GLY A 68 9.06 24.42 -3.58
CA GLY A 68 9.75 23.12 -3.59
C GLY A 68 10.07 22.57 -2.20
N LYS A 69 9.54 23.16 -1.13
CA LYS A 69 9.76 22.70 0.25
C LYS A 69 8.91 21.47 0.54
N GLU A 70 9.50 20.49 1.23
CA GLU A 70 8.80 19.27 1.63
C GLU A 70 7.64 19.59 2.61
N LEU A 71 6.45 19.13 2.27
CA LEU A 71 5.26 19.14 3.11
C LEU A 71 4.91 17.71 3.50
N ASN A 72 4.56 17.49 4.77
CA ASN A 72 4.13 16.18 5.28
C ASN A 72 2.61 16.06 5.18
N PHE A 73 2.14 15.09 4.41
CA PHE A 73 0.72 14.83 4.16
C PHE A 73 0.14 13.72 5.04
N GLY A 74 0.95 13.07 5.87
CA GLY A 74 0.48 12.05 6.79
C GLY A 74 1.48 10.92 7.02
N LEU A 75 1.10 10.03 7.92
CA LEU A 75 1.89 8.89 8.35
C LEU A 75 1.04 7.62 8.27
N MET A 76 1.56 6.61 7.58
CA MET A 76 1.00 5.26 7.52
C MET A 76 1.85 4.35 8.42
N GLU A 77 1.20 3.39 9.07
CA GLU A 77 1.85 2.47 10.01
C GLU A 77 1.46 1.02 9.71
N ALA A 78 1.94 0.07 10.53
CA ALA A 78 1.67 -1.34 10.34
C ALA A 78 0.17 -1.64 10.20
N GLY A 79 -0.18 -2.46 9.21
CA GLY A 79 -1.56 -2.75 8.82
C GLY A 79 -2.11 -1.82 7.73
N SER A 80 -1.49 -0.67 7.46
CA SER A 80 -1.84 0.19 6.32
C SER A 80 -1.23 -0.33 5.02
N HIS A 81 -1.84 0.03 3.89
CA HIS A 81 -1.36 -0.30 2.55
C HIS A 81 -1.33 0.92 1.62
N PHE A 82 -0.55 0.85 0.54
CA PHE A 82 -0.42 1.94 -0.44
C PHE A 82 -0.06 1.43 -1.84
N GLY A 83 -0.16 2.31 -2.83
CA GLY A 83 0.15 2.04 -4.25
C GLY A 83 -1.06 1.58 -5.07
N GLN A 84 -2.21 1.35 -4.43
CA GLN A 84 -3.44 0.99 -5.12
C GLN A 84 -3.96 2.09 -6.04
N GLU A 85 -3.71 3.37 -5.74
CA GLU A 85 -4.20 4.48 -6.56
C GLU A 85 -3.59 4.45 -7.96
N ALA A 86 -2.27 4.30 -8.05
CA ALA A 86 -1.57 4.21 -9.32
C ALA A 86 -1.91 2.92 -10.10
N LEU A 87 -2.20 1.82 -9.39
CA LEU A 87 -2.59 0.56 -10.01
C LEU A 87 -4.01 0.60 -10.59
N LEU A 88 -4.98 1.14 -9.84
CA LEU A 88 -6.39 1.11 -10.21
C LEU A 88 -6.82 2.26 -11.12
N ASN A 89 -6.21 3.44 -10.97
CA ASN A 89 -6.55 4.63 -11.76
C ASN A 89 -5.60 4.85 -12.95
N GLU A 90 -4.57 4.01 -13.12
CA GLU A 90 -3.50 4.19 -14.12
C GLU A 90 -2.82 5.57 -14.04
N GLN A 91 -2.70 6.07 -12.81
CA GLN A 91 -2.12 7.39 -12.51
C GLN A 91 -0.70 7.27 -11.95
N PHE A 92 0.00 8.40 -11.94
CA PHE A 92 1.29 8.53 -11.27
C PHE A 92 1.12 8.67 -9.77
N GLN A 93 2.19 8.33 -9.05
CA GLN A 93 2.27 8.52 -7.60
C GLN A 93 2.24 10.02 -7.27
N GLU A 94 1.21 10.45 -6.52
CA GLU A 94 1.05 11.88 -6.16
C GLU A 94 2.11 12.36 -5.16
N HIS A 95 2.54 11.47 -4.25
CA HIS A 95 3.41 11.80 -3.14
C HIS A 95 4.63 10.89 -3.12
N THR A 96 5.75 11.43 -2.63
CA THR A 96 6.93 10.63 -2.30
C THR A 96 6.66 9.88 -1.00
N LEU A 97 6.89 8.58 -0.97
CA LEU A 97 6.74 7.74 0.21
C LEU A 97 8.12 7.44 0.78
N ARG A 98 8.34 7.83 2.04
CA ARG A 98 9.64 7.68 2.71
C ARG A 98 9.52 6.97 4.04
N ALA A 99 10.46 6.10 4.34
CA ALA A 99 10.51 5.41 5.62
C ALA A 99 10.80 6.43 6.74
N SER A 100 9.94 6.46 7.76
CA SER A 100 10.13 7.29 8.96
C SER A 100 10.76 6.52 10.12
N THR A 101 10.80 5.20 10.02
CA THR A 101 11.48 4.28 10.94
C THR A 101 12.13 3.17 10.12
N LYS A 102 12.81 2.20 10.76
CA LYS A 102 13.03 0.90 10.11
C LYS A 102 11.66 0.36 9.67
N LEU A 103 11.57 -0.09 8.43
CA LEU A 103 10.32 -0.44 7.76
C LEU A 103 10.42 -1.83 7.15
N GLU A 104 9.37 -2.63 7.32
CA GLU A 104 9.21 -3.92 6.65
C GLU A 104 7.88 -3.92 5.91
N LEU A 105 7.92 -4.32 4.63
CA LEU A 105 6.77 -4.33 3.74
C LEU A 105 6.59 -5.72 3.13
N LEU A 106 5.35 -6.02 2.76
CA LEU A 106 5.05 -6.97 1.69
C LEU A 106 4.73 -6.20 0.42
N ARG A 107 5.29 -6.63 -0.71
CA ARG A 107 5.08 -6.05 -2.04
C ARG A 107 4.43 -7.06 -2.97
N LEU A 108 3.36 -6.66 -3.62
CA LEU A 108 2.70 -7.43 -4.67
C LEU A 108 2.88 -6.70 -6.00
N SER A 109 3.34 -7.41 -7.02
CA SER A 109 3.51 -6.83 -8.36
C SER A 109 2.17 -6.41 -8.97
N ARG A 110 2.18 -5.44 -9.90
CA ARG A 110 1.00 -5.04 -10.68
C ARG A 110 0.26 -6.25 -11.26
N THR A 111 0.97 -7.19 -11.88
CA THR A 111 0.36 -8.38 -12.50
C THR A 111 -0.41 -9.20 -11.49
N MET A 112 0.20 -9.53 -10.36
CA MET A 112 -0.44 -10.35 -9.32
C MET A 112 -1.60 -9.60 -8.65
N PHE A 113 -1.42 -8.30 -8.42
CA PHE A 113 -2.48 -7.44 -7.89
C PHE A 113 -3.69 -7.40 -8.82
N MET A 114 -3.50 -7.17 -10.12
CA MET A 114 -4.59 -7.13 -11.08
C MET A 114 -5.30 -8.49 -11.20
N GLN A 115 -4.55 -9.60 -11.18
CA GLN A 115 -5.16 -10.94 -11.17
C GLN A 115 -6.06 -11.17 -9.96
N MET A 116 -5.62 -10.74 -8.78
CA MET A 116 -6.42 -10.80 -7.55
C MET A 116 -7.69 -9.94 -7.67
N ILE A 117 -7.56 -8.71 -8.21
CA ILE A 117 -8.71 -7.82 -8.41
C ILE A 117 -9.71 -8.38 -9.41
N ASP A 118 -9.24 -8.99 -10.49
CA ASP A 118 -10.11 -9.61 -11.51
C ASP A 118 -10.82 -10.86 -10.98
N ALA A 119 -10.16 -11.61 -10.09
CA ALA A 119 -10.76 -12.77 -9.43
C ALA A 119 -11.80 -12.38 -8.36
N HIS A 120 -11.64 -11.22 -7.72
CA HIS A 120 -12.48 -10.75 -6.62
C HIS A 120 -12.94 -9.28 -6.83
N PRO A 121 -13.96 -9.03 -7.68
CA PRO A 121 -14.43 -7.68 -7.99
C PRO A 121 -14.85 -6.84 -6.77
N GLU A 122 -15.28 -7.49 -5.67
CA GLU A 122 -15.58 -6.86 -4.39
C GLU A 122 -14.37 -6.14 -3.77
N LEU A 123 -13.15 -6.63 -4.01
CA LEU A 123 -11.91 -5.98 -3.58
C LEU A 123 -11.71 -4.66 -4.31
N ARG A 124 -12.05 -4.64 -5.61
CA ARG A 124 -11.98 -3.43 -6.42
C ARG A 124 -12.86 -2.34 -5.84
N VAL A 125 -14.12 -2.69 -5.51
CA VAL A 125 -15.09 -1.74 -4.95
C VAL A 125 -14.58 -1.19 -3.62
N TYR A 126 -14.14 -2.07 -2.71
CA TYR A 126 -13.59 -1.66 -1.42
C TYR A 126 -12.40 -0.69 -1.55
N LEU A 127 -11.45 -0.98 -2.44
CA LEU A 127 -10.29 -0.12 -2.66
C LEU A 127 -10.67 1.23 -3.25
N LEU A 128 -11.61 1.26 -4.19
CA LEU A 128 -12.09 2.51 -4.79
C LEU A 128 -12.83 3.37 -3.76
N GLU A 129 -13.61 2.77 -2.85
CA GLU A 129 -14.24 3.47 -1.73
C GLU A 129 -13.20 4.06 -0.77
N GLN A 130 -12.16 3.29 -0.40
CA GLN A 130 -11.05 3.80 0.41
C GLN A 130 -10.31 4.96 -0.26
N LEU A 131 -10.04 4.86 -1.57
CA LEU A 131 -9.41 5.95 -2.32
C LEU A 131 -10.26 7.22 -2.34
N ALA A 132 -11.58 7.08 -2.45
CA ALA A 132 -12.50 8.21 -2.38
C ALA A 132 -12.48 8.85 -0.98
N ASP A 133 -12.50 8.04 0.08
CA ASP A 133 -12.42 8.52 1.47
C ASP A 133 -11.12 9.27 1.75
N ASP A 134 -9.99 8.75 1.29
CA ASP A 134 -8.68 9.38 1.43
C ASP A 134 -8.59 10.69 0.65
N ALA A 135 -9.14 10.73 -0.58
CA ALA A 135 -9.23 11.95 -1.35
C ALA A 135 -10.07 13.01 -0.61
N MET A 136 -11.22 12.65 -0.06
CA MET A 136 -12.08 13.58 0.70
C MET A 136 -11.36 14.13 1.94
N ARG A 137 -10.60 13.30 2.66
CA ARG A 137 -9.83 13.74 3.85
C ARG A 137 -8.73 14.74 3.51
N LYS A 138 -8.19 14.73 2.29
CA LYS A 138 -7.19 15.71 1.84
C LYS A 138 -7.77 17.11 1.59
N PHE A 139 -9.08 17.24 1.39
CA PHE A 139 -9.77 18.51 1.10
C PHE A 139 -10.49 19.14 2.30
N LEU A 140 -10.48 18.48 3.46
CA LEU A 140 -11.05 18.95 4.72
C LEU A 140 -9.95 19.44 5.67
#